data_AF-A0A9D8AKZ7-F1
#
_entry.id   AF-A0A9D8AKZ7-F1
#
_cell.length_a   1.000
_cell.length_b   1.000
_cell.length_c   1.000
_cell.angle_alpha   90.00
_cell.angle_beta   90.00
_cell.angle_gamma   90.00
#
_symmetry.space_group_name_H-M   'P 1'
#
loop_
_entity.id
_entity.type
_entity.pdbx_description
1 polymer ?
#
loop_
_entity_poly.entity_id
_entity_poly.type
_entity_poly.pdbx_seq_one_letter_code
_entity_poly.pdbx_strand_id
1 'polypeptide(L)'
;MKFLKYTMVCLIILLMAGCDVDNGTTPTENYNAQELTELGWDRFGTKDYQIALDKFEEAISKDANYVEAYCGAGWASARLKNLANSISYFSSCISLNSSYEDGHAGSAFVYNAGKNYLSSITSAISALDQNTTWAFLHDETLNYKDLHLLLAENYFALLNFNDCLTQVKILNSSFTADITTYDGRVALAAEIERLRGIV
;
A
#
# COMPACT_ATOMS: atom_id res chain seq x y z
N MET A 1 -5.92 67.71 48.83
CA MET A 1 -6.64 66.48 49.21
C MET A 1 -5.71 65.31 48.90
N LYS A 2 -4.84 64.86 49.83
CA LYS A 2 -5.13 63.84 50.87
C LYS A 2 -5.87 62.66 50.22
N PHE A 3 -5.22 61.54 49.88
CA PHE A 3 -4.83 60.40 50.75
C PHE A 3 -4.52 59.24 49.76
N LEU A 4 -3.67 58.23 49.94
CA LEU A 4 -2.91 57.65 51.05
C LEU A 4 -2.16 56.42 50.47
N LYS A 5 -0.84 56.29 50.75
CA LYS A 5 -0.03 55.09 51.12
C LYS A 5 -0.30 53.75 50.39
N TYR A 6 0.70 52.98 49.96
CA TYR A 6 1.68 52.30 50.82
C TYR A 6 2.97 51.92 50.08
N THR A 7 4.08 52.46 50.57
CA THR A 7 5.41 51.85 50.64
C THR A 7 5.46 50.75 51.72
N MET A 8 6.04 49.58 51.42
CA MET A 8 6.76 48.62 52.30
C MET A 8 6.73 47.23 51.64
N VAL A 9 7.72 46.35 51.62
CA VAL A 9 9.13 46.27 52.05
C VAL A 9 9.60 44.84 51.62
N CYS A 10 10.92 44.59 51.65
CA CYS A 10 11.64 43.30 51.43
C CYS A 10 12.04 43.05 49.96
N LEU A 11 13.24 43.41 49.49
CA LEU A 11 14.57 42.93 49.90
C LEU A 11 14.60 41.40 49.97
N ILE A 12 15.37 40.74 49.07
CA ILE A 12 16.41 39.73 49.39
C ILE A 12 16.79 38.91 48.14
N ILE A 13 18.05 39.14 47.74
CA ILE A 13 19.07 38.17 47.30
C ILE A 13 19.07 37.67 45.85
N LEU A 14 20.00 38.30 45.13
CA LEU A 14 20.87 37.75 44.10
C LEU A 14 21.36 36.32 44.45
N LEU A 15 20.97 35.31 43.66
CA LEU A 15 21.70 34.04 43.59
C LEU A 15 21.92 33.68 42.11
N MET A 16 23.19 33.73 41.73
CA MET A 16 23.70 33.09 40.53
C MET A 16 23.61 31.57 40.70
N ALA A 17 22.91 30.91 39.79
CA ALA A 17 23.09 29.52 39.37
C ALA A 17 22.19 29.39 38.16
N GLY A 18 22.66 29.27 36.93
CA GLY A 18 23.59 28.29 36.43
C GLY A 18 23.02 27.94 35.06
N CYS A 19 23.86 27.75 34.05
CA CYS A 19 23.43 27.40 32.71
C CYS A 19 22.62 26.10 32.76
N ASP A 20 21.34 26.13 32.39
CA ASP A 20 20.75 25.01 31.66
C ASP A 20 20.76 25.41 30.19
N VAL A 21 21.84 25.01 29.52
CA VAL A 21 21.75 24.71 28.10
C VAL A 21 20.76 23.55 28.05
N ASP A 22 19.50 23.84 27.72
CA ASP A 22 18.52 22.84 27.35
C ASP A 22 19.07 22.14 26.10
N ASN A 23 19.88 21.10 26.33
CA ASN A 23 20.23 20.13 25.32
C ASN A 23 18.92 19.46 24.97
N GLY A 24 18.23 20.02 23.97
CA GLY A 24 17.00 19.50 23.40
C GLY A 24 17.22 18.08 22.90
N THR A 25 17.16 17.11 23.81
CA THR A 25 16.78 15.75 23.51
C THR A 25 15.27 15.78 23.46
N THR A 26 14.72 16.02 22.27
CA THR A 26 13.40 15.47 21.95
C THR A 26 13.40 14.03 22.44
N PRO A 27 12.40 13.57 23.22
CA PRO A 27 12.32 12.15 23.58
C PRO A 27 12.47 11.37 22.29
N THR A 28 13.53 10.58 22.16
CA THR A 28 13.62 9.63 21.06
C THR A 28 12.53 8.62 21.32
N GLU A 29 11.36 8.84 20.73
CA GLU A 29 10.22 7.94 20.84
C GLU A 29 10.70 6.57 20.33
N ASN A 30 10.83 5.62 21.25
CA ASN A 30 11.30 4.28 20.94
C ASN A 30 10.12 3.44 20.47
N TYR A 31 9.67 3.69 19.25
CA TYR A 31 8.59 2.93 18.64
C TYR A 31 8.99 1.47 18.43
N ASN A 32 8.00 0.58 18.60
CA ASN A 32 8.10 -0.82 18.18
C ASN A 32 7.71 -0.99 16.69
N ALA A 33 7.85 -2.21 16.15
CA ALA A 33 7.59 -2.47 14.73
C ALA A 33 6.13 -2.23 14.32
N GLN A 34 5.17 -2.56 15.19
CA GLN A 34 3.75 -2.30 14.94
C GLN A 34 3.47 -0.79 14.87
N GLU A 35 3.91 -0.02 15.86
CA GLU A 35 3.69 1.44 15.88
C GLU A 35 4.33 2.13 14.66
N LEU A 36 5.52 1.70 14.26
CA LEU A 36 6.17 2.20 13.04
C LEU A 36 5.39 1.84 11.77
N THR A 37 4.80 0.64 11.73
CA THR A 37 3.95 0.20 10.61
C THR A 37 2.67 1.03 10.54
N GLU A 38 2.01 1.27 11.68
CA GLU A 38 0.83 2.14 11.76
C GLU A 38 1.16 3.57 11.28
N LEU A 39 2.31 4.13 11.68
CA LEU A 39 2.80 5.41 11.17
C LEU A 39 3.10 5.37 9.67
N GLY A 40 3.63 4.25 9.17
CA GLY A 40 3.87 4.03 7.75
C GLY A 40 2.56 4.07 6.96
N TRP A 41 1.51 3.43 7.46
CA TRP A 41 0.19 3.46 6.84
C TRP A 41 -0.49 4.83 6.90
N ASP A 42 -0.34 5.57 8.01
CA ASP A 42 -0.80 6.96 8.10
C ASP A 42 -0.18 7.83 6.99
N ARG A 43 1.15 7.74 6.82
CA ARG A 43 1.89 8.44 5.75
C ARG A 43 1.52 7.93 4.36
N PHE A 44 1.23 6.64 4.22
CA PHE A 44 0.75 6.08 2.95
C PHE A 44 -0.60 6.69 2.57
N GLY A 45 -1.53 6.82 3.54
CA GLY A 45 -2.84 7.44 3.35
C GLY A 45 -2.77 8.91 2.97
N THR A 46 -1.79 9.66 3.50
CA THR A 46 -1.52 11.05 3.08
C THR A 46 -0.73 11.15 1.76
N LYS A 47 -0.42 10.02 1.13
CA LYS A 47 0.36 9.89 -0.11
C LYS A 47 1.83 10.32 0.02
N ASP A 48 2.34 10.41 1.24
CA ASP A 48 3.74 10.66 1.55
C ASP A 48 4.54 9.35 1.46
N TYR A 49 4.53 8.73 0.28
CA TYR A 49 5.00 7.35 0.08
C TYR A 49 6.47 7.14 0.44
N GLN A 50 7.33 8.15 0.29
CA GLN A 50 8.72 8.05 0.72
C GLN A 50 8.81 7.95 2.25
N ILE A 51 8.08 8.79 2.98
CA ILE A 51 8.07 8.76 4.46
C ILE A 51 7.42 7.45 4.94
N ALA A 52 6.37 6.99 4.26
CA ALA A 52 5.76 5.70 4.54
C ALA A 52 6.78 4.56 4.41
N LEU A 53 7.54 4.53 3.31
CA LEU A 53 8.60 3.54 3.08
C LEU A 53 9.65 3.59 4.19
N ASP A 54 10.14 4.77 4.55
CA ASP A 54 11.13 4.94 5.61
C ASP A 54 10.61 4.34 6.95
N LYS A 55 9.34 4.56 7.28
CA LYS A 55 8.71 4.01 8.49
C LYS A 55 8.56 2.49 8.45
N PHE A 56 8.20 1.92 7.31
CA PHE A 56 8.16 0.47 7.14
C PHE A 56 9.56 -0.16 7.24
N GLU A 57 10.59 0.49 6.69
CA GLU A 57 11.98 0.02 6.79
C GLU A 57 12.52 0.09 8.23
N GLU A 58 12.14 1.14 8.98
CA GLU A 58 12.39 1.22 10.43
C GLU A 58 11.68 0.08 11.18
N ALA A 59 10.41 -0.23 10.83
CA ALA A 59 9.66 -1.33 11.44
C ALA A 59 10.32 -2.69 11.18
N ILE A 60 10.74 -2.95 9.93
CA ILE A 60 11.50 -4.15 9.54
C ILE A 60 12.81 -4.26 10.33
N SER A 61 13.49 -3.14 10.57
CA SER A 61 14.73 -3.10 11.35
C SER A 61 14.51 -3.41 12.83
N LYS A 62 13.32 -3.10 13.37
CA LYS A 62 12.91 -3.44 14.75
C LYS A 62 12.50 -4.90 14.88
N ASP A 63 11.77 -5.43 13.91
CA ASP A 63 11.38 -6.83 13.84
C ASP A 63 11.36 -7.32 12.38
N ALA A 64 12.37 -8.11 12.03
CA ALA A 64 12.53 -8.66 10.68
C ALA A 64 11.50 -9.74 10.32
N ASN A 65 10.64 -10.16 11.26
CA ASN A 65 9.54 -11.10 11.00
C ASN A 65 8.17 -10.40 10.94
N TYR A 66 8.12 -9.07 11.03
CA TYR A 66 6.88 -8.32 11.02
C TYR A 66 6.33 -8.19 9.58
N VAL A 67 5.50 -9.16 9.19
CA VAL A 67 4.96 -9.35 7.82
C VAL A 67 4.37 -8.08 7.23
N GLU A 68 3.55 -7.37 8.01
CA GLU A 68 2.80 -6.21 7.53
C GLU A 68 3.72 -5.05 7.11
N ALA A 69 4.85 -4.86 7.78
CA ALA A 69 5.83 -3.84 7.38
C ALA A 69 6.43 -4.13 6.00
N TYR A 70 6.71 -5.40 5.69
CA TYR A 70 7.15 -5.79 4.34
C TYR A 70 6.07 -5.55 3.30
N CYS A 71 4.80 -5.84 3.63
CA CYS A 71 3.68 -5.53 2.73
C CYS A 71 3.59 -4.03 2.46
N GLY A 72 3.61 -3.21 3.52
CA GLY A 72 3.59 -1.75 3.43
C GLY A 72 4.75 -1.18 2.63
N ALA A 73 5.97 -1.65 2.86
CA ALA A 73 7.16 -1.25 2.09
C ALA A 73 7.00 -1.60 0.60
N GLY A 74 6.40 -2.75 0.28
CA GLY A 74 6.07 -3.17 -1.07
C GLY A 74 5.10 -2.21 -1.77
N TRP A 75 4.00 -1.86 -1.10
CA TRP A 75 3.01 -0.93 -1.62
C TRP A 75 3.55 0.49 -1.77
N ALA A 76 4.28 1.00 -0.77
CA ALA A 76 4.93 2.31 -0.84
C ALA A 76 5.93 2.38 -2.00
N SER A 77 6.77 1.34 -2.15
CA SER A 77 7.70 1.23 -3.28
C SER A 77 7.00 1.17 -4.64
N ALA A 78 5.84 0.49 -4.73
CA ALA A 78 5.04 0.46 -5.95
C ALA A 78 4.51 1.86 -6.32
N ARG A 79 4.00 2.62 -5.33
CA ARG A 79 3.53 4.00 -5.52
C ARG A 79 4.65 4.95 -5.90
N LEU A 80 5.88 4.69 -5.43
CA LEU A 80 7.11 5.36 -5.85
C LEU A 80 7.65 4.89 -7.21
N LYS A 81 6.95 3.96 -7.89
CA LYS A 81 7.33 3.36 -9.19
C LYS A 81 8.66 2.60 -9.15
N ASN A 82 9.12 2.20 -7.97
CA ASN A 82 10.29 1.34 -7.82
C ASN A 82 9.86 -0.13 -7.83
N LEU A 83 9.63 -0.65 -9.04
CA LEU A 83 9.11 -2.00 -9.23
C LEU A 83 10.04 -3.09 -8.67
N ALA A 84 11.36 -2.90 -8.78
CA ALA A 84 12.33 -3.89 -8.30
C ALA A 84 12.31 -4.03 -6.77
N ASN A 85 12.35 -2.92 -6.04
CA ASN A 85 12.25 -2.96 -4.58
C ASN A 85 10.87 -3.45 -4.13
N SER A 86 9.81 -3.02 -4.81
CA SER A 86 8.45 -3.46 -4.51
C SER A 86 8.30 -4.99 -4.61
N ILE A 87 8.81 -5.60 -5.69
CA ILE A 87 8.84 -7.07 -5.84
C ILE A 87 9.63 -7.72 -4.70
N SER A 88 10.78 -7.16 -4.34
CA SER A 88 11.61 -7.69 -3.24
C SER A 88 10.84 -7.69 -1.91
N TYR A 89 10.21 -6.57 -1.56
CA TYR A 89 9.44 -6.44 -0.32
C TYR A 89 8.22 -7.37 -0.28
N PHE A 90 7.45 -7.46 -1.38
CA PHE A 90 6.35 -8.41 -1.44
C PHE A 90 6.81 -9.86 -1.40
N SER A 91 7.95 -10.18 -2.02
CA SER A 91 8.52 -11.54 -1.94
C SER A 91 8.89 -11.91 -0.51
N SER A 92 9.46 -10.97 0.26
CA SER A 92 9.72 -11.17 1.69
C SER A 92 8.42 -11.30 2.50
N CYS A 93 7.41 -10.47 2.24
CA CYS A 93 6.09 -10.57 2.86
C CYS A 93 5.47 -11.98 2.67
N ILE A 94 5.43 -12.46 1.42
CA ILE A 94 4.88 -13.77 1.06
C ILE A 94 5.73 -14.92 1.63
N SER A 95 7.05 -14.74 1.70
CA SER A 95 7.97 -15.73 2.32
C SER A 95 7.71 -15.89 3.81
N LEU A 96 7.37 -14.81 4.52
CA LEU A 96 7.09 -14.85 5.96
C LEU A 96 5.68 -15.37 6.23
N ASN A 97 4.72 -15.04 5.36
CA ASN A 97 3.36 -15.56 5.42
C ASN A 97 2.80 -15.77 4.00
N SER A 98 2.76 -17.02 3.56
CA SER A 98 2.28 -17.39 2.22
C SER A 98 0.80 -17.13 1.99
N SER A 99 0.01 -16.97 3.06
CA SER A 99 -1.42 -16.70 3.00
C SER A 99 -1.75 -15.21 3.09
N TYR A 100 -0.75 -14.32 3.11
CA TYR A 100 -0.98 -12.87 3.21
C TYR A 100 -1.44 -12.28 1.87
N GLU A 101 -2.75 -12.10 1.73
CA GLU A 101 -3.40 -11.78 0.46
C GLU A 101 -2.98 -10.42 -0.12
N ASP A 102 -2.73 -9.41 0.72
CA ASP A 102 -2.27 -8.09 0.29
C ASP A 102 -0.89 -8.14 -0.38
N GLY A 103 -0.01 -9.06 0.06
CA GLY A 103 1.30 -9.27 -0.55
C GLY A 103 1.21 -9.86 -1.96
N HIS A 104 0.29 -10.81 -2.15
CA HIS A 104 -0.01 -11.40 -3.46
C HIS A 104 -0.69 -10.40 -4.39
N ALA A 105 -1.69 -9.66 -3.90
CA ALA A 105 -2.38 -8.65 -4.69
C ALA A 105 -1.40 -7.54 -5.15
N GLY A 106 -0.58 -7.02 -4.23
CA GLY A 106 0.45 -6.04 -4.55
C GLY A 106 1.47 -6.55 -5.58
N SER A 107 1.93 -7.80 -5.42
CA SER A 107 2.80 -8.45 -6.41
C SER A 107 2.16 -8.52 -7.80
N ALA A 108 0.87 -8.84 -7.88
CA ALA A 108 0.16 -8.94 -9.16
C ALA A 108 0.20 -7.60 -9.93
N PHE A 109 -0.17 -6.50 -9.26
CA PHE A 109 -0.14 -5.17 -9.87
C PHE A 109 1.27 -4.77 -10.32
N VAL A 110 2.30 -5.06 -9.53
CA VAL A 110 3.69 -4.69 -9.83
C VAL A 110 4.25 -5.53 -10.98
N TYR A 111 3.96 -6.83 -11.01
CA TYR A 111 4.33 -7.68 -12.15
C TYR A 111 3.64 -7.22 -13.43
N ASN A 112 2.36 -6.84 -13.37
CA ASN A 112 1.66 -6.27 -14.52
C ASN A 112 2.29 -4.96 -15.00
N ALA A 113 2.64 -4.05 -14.08
CA ALA A 113 3.34 -2.81 -14.42
C ALA A 113 4.69 -3.07 -15.10
N GLY A 114 5.38 -4.15 -14.73
CA GLY A 114 6.58 -4.67 -15.39
C GLY A 114 6.32 -5.51 -16.65
N LYS A 115 5.07 -5.65 -17.09
CA LYS A 115 4.61 -6.51 -18.20
C LYS A 115 4.97 -7.99 -18.04
N ASN A 116 5.19 -8.44 -16.81
CA ASN A 116 5.38 -9.85 -16.49
C ASN A 116 4.00 -10.51 -16.22
N TYR A 117 3.26 -10.74 -17.31
CA TYR A 117 1.86 -11.15 -17.22
C TYR A 117 1.64 -12.51 -16.55
N LEU A 118 2.55 -13.47 -16.75
CA LEU A 118 2.43 -14.80 -16.13
C LEU A 118 2.61 -14.75 -14.61
N SER A 119 3.58 -13.98 -14.12
CA SER A 119 3.77 -13.77 -12.68
C SER A 119 2.60 -12.98 -12.09
N SER A 120 2.12 -11.96 -12.80
CA SER A 120 0.93 -11.19 -12.41
C SER A 120 -0.30 -12.08 -12.24
N ILE A 121 -0.60 -12.94 -13.22
CA ILE A 121 -1.72 -13.88 -13.16
C ILE A 121 -1.60 -14.82 -11.95
N THR A 122 -0.42 -15.41 -11.75
CA THR A 122 -0.18 -16.34 -10.63
C THR A 122 -0.43 -15.65 -9.28
N SER A 123 0.08 -14.43 -9.11
CA SER A 123 -0.10 -13.65 -7.88
C SER A 123 -1.54 -13.21 -7.67
N ALA A 124 -2.25 -12.77 -8.72
CA ALA A 124 -3.66 -12.38 -8.61
C ALA A 124 -4.56 -13.56 -8.23
N ILE A 125 -4.34 -14.73 -8.82
CA ILE A 125 -5.05 -15.97 -8.44
C ILE A 125 -4.75 -16.32 -6.99
N SER A 126 -3.49 -16.26 -6.57
CA SER A 126 -3.11 -16.56 -5.19
C SER A 126 -3.81 -15.65 -4.17
N ALA A 127 -3.94 -14.36 -4.47
CA ALA A 127 -4.70 -13.42 -3.63
C ALA A 127 -6.19 -13.79 -3.55
N LEU A 128 -6.83 -14.07 -4.69
CA LEU A 128 -8.25 -14.43 -4.76
C LEU A 128 -8.56 -15.80 -4.16
N ASP A 129 -7.61 -16.75 -4.19
CA ASP A 129 -7.75 -18.05 -3.55
C ASP A 129 -7.77 -17.94 -2.02
N GLN A 130 -7.03 -16.98 -1.44
CA GLN A 130 -7.08 -16.69 0.00
C GLN A 130 -8.34 -15.89 0.36
N ASN A 131 -8.69 -14.88 -0.45
CA ASN A 131 -9.81 -13.99 -0.20
C ASN A 131 -10.50 -13.58 -1.50
N THR A 132 -11.61 -14.24 -1.82
CA THR A 132 -12.37 -14.01 -3.07
C THR A 132 -13.04 -12.64 -3.13
N THR A 133 -13.17 -11.95 -1.99
CA THR A 133 -13.70 -10.60 -1.85
C THR A 133 -12.63 -9.63 -1.35
N TRP A 134 -11.37 -9.88 -1.70
CA TRP A 134 -10.23 -9.04 -1.34
C TRP A 134 -10.53 -7.55 -1.56
N ALA A 135 -10.16 -6.74 -0.59
CA ALA A 135 -10.24 -5.29 -0.66
C ALA A 135 -9.03 -4.74 0.10
N PHE A 136 -8.29 -3.83 -0.53
CA PHE A 136 -7.10 -3.31 0.10
C PHE A 136 -7.48 -2.29 1.17
N LEU A 137 -7.09 -2.55 2.42
CA LEU A 137 -7.49 -1.73 3.55
C LEU A 137 -6.98 -0.28 3.46
N HIS A 138 -5.81 -0.08 2.84
CA HIS A 138 -5.14 1.23 2.78
C HIS A 138 -5.36 1.97 1.45
N ASP A 139 -6.18 1.43 0.56
CA ASP A 139 -6.68 2.10 -0.64
C ASP A 139 -8.03 1.52 -1.06
N GLU A 140 -9.11 2.20 -0.68
CA GLU A 140 -10.49 1.75 -0.94
C GLU A 140 -10.82 1.61 -2.43
N THR A 141 -9.98 2.18 -3.33
CA THR A 141 -10.17 2.05 -4.77
C THR A 141 -9.64 0.73 -5.32
N LEU A 142 -9.00 -0.13 -4.50
CA LEU A 142 -8.46 -1.41 -4.94
C LEU A 142 -9.20 -2.57 -4.26
N ASN A 143 -9.78 -3.44 -5.08
CA ASN A 143 -10.51 -4.61 -4.61
C ASN A 143 -10.44 -5.78 -5.61
N TYR A 144 -11.14 -6.87 -5.29
CA TYR A 144 -11.15 -8.11 -6.06
C TYR A 144 -11.57 -7.91 -7.52
N LYS A 145 -12.39 -6.89 -7.82
CA LYS A 145 -12.77 -6.58 -9.20
C LYS A 145 -11.58 -6.05 -10.00
N ASP A 146 -10.69 -5.28 -9.39
CA ASP A 146 -9.43 -4.83 -10.02
C ASP A 146 -8.54 -6.03 -10.32
N LEU A 147 -8.48 -7.02 -9.43
CA LEU A 147 -7.73 -8.26 -9.70
C LEU A 147 -8.34 -9.06 -10.85
N HIS A 148 -9.66 -9.14 -10.96
CA HIS A 148 -10.32 -9.78 -12.11
C HIS A 148 -10.09 -9.00 -13.42
N LEU A 149 -10.13 -7.67 -13.37
CA LEU A 149 -9.83 -6.84 -14.53
C LEU A 149 -8.36 -7.02 -14.95
N LEU A 150 -7.44 -7.00 -13.99
CA LEU A 150 -6.02 -7.28 -14.20
C LEU A 150 -5.81 -8.65 -14.86
N LEU A 151 -6.45 -9.69 -14.34
CA LEU A 151 -6.42 -11.02 -14.94
C LEU A 151 -6.93 -11.01 -16.38
N ALA A 152 -8.08 -10.35 -16.64
CA ALA A 152 -8.63 -10.24 -17.99
C ALA A 152 -7.64 -9.59 -18.97
N GLU A 153 -7.00 -8.48 -18.57
CA GLU A 153 -5.99 -7.79 -19.37
C GLU A 153 -4.76 -8.67 -19.63
N ASN A 154 -4.29 -9.37 -18.61
CA ASN A 154 -3.08 -10.18 -18.67
C ASN A 154 -3.32 -11.41 -19.57
N TYR A 155 -4.48 -12.06 -19.43
CA TYR A 155 -4.89 -13.13 -20.33
C TYR A 155 -5.07 -12.64 -21.77
N PHE A 156 -5.66 -11.46 -21.98
CA PHE A 156 -5.80 -10.88 -23.32
C PHE A 156 -4.44 -10.62 -23.96
N ALA A 157 -3.50 -10.04 -23.21
CA ALA A 157 -2.13 -9.79 -23.66
C ALA A 157 -1.38 -11.08 -24.05
N LEU A 158 -1.73 -12.21 -23.42
CA LEU A 158 -1.20 -13.55 -23.72
C LEU A 158 -2.02 -14.32 -24.76
N LEU A 159 -3.02 -13.69 -25.39
CA LEU A 159 -3.93 -14.31 -26.35
C LEU A 159 -4.76 -15.48 -25.78
N ASN A 160 -4.87 -15.58 -24.45
CA ASN A 160 -5.72 -16.55 -23.78
C ASN A 160 -7.15 -16.00 -23.64
N PHE A 161 -7.88 -16.00 -24.76
CA PHE A 161 -9.20 -15.38 -24.84
C PHE A 161 -10.28 -16.11 -24.05
N ASN A 162 -10.12 -17.41 -23.77
CA ASN A 162 -11.07 -18.17 -22.96
C ASN A 162 -11.06 -17.71 -21.50
N ASP A 163 -9.88 -17.66 -20.89
CA ASP A 163 -9.74 -17.23 -19.50
C ASP A 163 -10.03 -15.73 -19.38
N CYS A 164 -9.60 -14.93 -20.36
CA CYS A 164 -9.95 -13.52 -20.45
C CYS A 164 -11.47 -13.30 -20.41
N LEU A 165 -12.23 -13.98 -21.28
CA LEU A 165 -13.70 -13.88 -21.30
C LEU A 165 -14.32 -14.33 -19.98
N THR A 166 -13.73 -15.35 -19.33
CA THR A 166 -14.19 -15.83 -18.02
C THR A 166 -14.08 -14.73 -16.97
N GLN A 167 -12.94 -14.02 -16.91
CA GLN A 167 -12.76 -12.91 -15.98
C GLN A 167 -13.68 -11.73 -16.29
N VAL A 168 -13.86 -11.37 -17.57
CA VAL A 168 -14.80 -10.33 -17.99
C VAL A 168 -16.23 -10.65 -17.54
N LYS A 169 -16.66 -11.91 -17.61
CA LYS A 169 -18.00 -12.33 -17.18
C LYS A 169 -18.22 -12.26 -15.66
N ILE A 170 -17.16 -12.31 -14.86
CA ILE A 170 -17.27 -12.06 -13.41
C ILE A 170 -17.65 -10.61 -13.16
N LEU A 171 -17.11 -9.69 -13.96
CA LEU A 171 -17.36 -8.25 -13.85
C LEU A 171 -18.64 -7.80 -14.57
N ASN A 172 -18.97 -8.45 -15.69
CA ASN A 172 -20.19 -8.23 -16.46
C ASN A 172 -20.76 -9.58 -16.94
N SER A 173 -21.64 -10.17 -16.13
CA SER A 173 -22.23 -11.49 -16.39
C SER A 173 -23.10 -11.55 -17.65
N SER A 174 -23.55 -10.40 -18.16
CA SER A 174 -24.34 -10.30 -19.39
C SER A 174 -23.50 -10.25 -20.67
N PHE A 175 -22.17 -10.04 -20.56
CA PHE A 175 -21.31 -9.89 -21.71
C PHE A 175 -21.12 -11.22 -22.47
N THR A 176 -21.24 -11.15 -23.79
CA THR A 176 -21.02 -12.28 -24.69
C THR A 176 -20.23 -11.84 -25.92
N ALA A 177 -19.26 -12.66 -26.34
CA ALA A 177 -18.52 -12.47 -27.58
C ALA A 177 -18.08 -13.81 -28.15
N ASP A 178 -18.07 -13.94 -29.49
CA ASP A 178 -17.47 -15.09 -30.17
C ASP A 178 -15.96 -14.89 -30.33
N ILE A 179 -15.21 -15.33 -29.33
CA ILE A 179 -13.76 -15.19 -29.25
C ILE A 179 -12.97 -15.98 -30.32
N THR A 180 -13.64 -16.84 -31.11
CA THR A 180 -13.00 -17.51 -32.25
C THR A 180 -12.85 -16.58 -33.45
N THR A 181 -13.68 -15.53 -33.53
CA THR A 181 -13.67 -14.54 -34.61
C THR A 181 -12.82 -13.32 -34.26
N TYR A 182 -12.38 -12.57 -35.29
CA TYR A 182 -11.72 -11.28 -35.10
C TYR A 182 -12.65 -10.28 -34.39
N ASP A 183 -13.88 -10.14 -34.88
CA ASP A 183 -14.85 -9.18 -34.35
C ASP A 183 -15.20 -9.45 -32.88
N GLY A 184 -15.36 -10.72 -32.49
CA GLY A 184 -15.61 -11.05 -31.09
C GLY A 184 -14.42 -10.76 -30.17
N ARG A 185 -13.18 -10.89 -30.65
CA ARG A 185 -11.98 -10.46 -29.89
C ARG A 185 -11.87 -8.95 -29.79
N VAL A 186 -12.28 -8.21 -30.84
CA VAL A 186 -12.38 -6.74 -30.79
C VAL A 186 -13.44 -6.31 -29.78
N ALA A 187 -14.60 -6.97 -29.76
CA ALA A 187 -15.64 -6.72 -28.76
C ALA A 187 -15.16 -7.02 -27.33
N LEU A 188 -14.43 -8.13 -27.14
CA LEU A 188 -13.83 -8.48 -25.85
C LEU A 188 -12.83 -7.40 -25.39
N ALA A 189 -11.95 -6.93 -26.28
CA ALA A 189 -11.03 -5.84 -25.97
C ALA A 189 -11.76 -4.54 -25.59
N ALA A 190 -12.79 -4.18 -26.35
CA ALA A 190 -13.60 -2.98 -26.08
C ALA A 190 -14.29 -3.05 -24.71
N GLU A 191 -14.75 -4.24 -24.30
CA GLU A 191 -15.36 -4.43 -22.98
C GLU A 191 -14.33 -4.29 -21.85
N ILE A 192 -13.11 -4.80 -22.01
CA ILE A 192 -12.02 -4.60 -21.04
C ILE A 192 -11.75 -3.09 -20.86
N GLU A 193 -11.66 -2.33 -21.97
CA GLU A 193 -11.47 -0.87 -21.91
C GLU A 193 -12.64 -0.17 -21.23
N ARG A 194 -13.87 -0.62 -21.46
CA ARG A 194 -15.06 -0.08 -20.78
C ARG A 194 -14.98 -0.35 -19.27
N LEU A 195 -14.60 -1.57 -18.87
CA LEU A 195 -14.48 -1.99 -17.48
C LEU A 195 -13.44 -1.18 -16.70
N ARG A 196 -12.31 -0.81 -17.31
CA ARG A 196 -11.31 0.10 -16.71
C ARG A 196 -11.89 1.43 -16.21
N GLY A 197 -12.97 1.90 -16.83
CA GLY A 197 -13.59 3.17 -16.46
C GLY A 197 -14.71 3.08 -15.43
N ILE A 198 -15.09 1.86 -15.00
CA ILE A 198 -16.25 1.66 -14.13
C ILE A 198 -16.01 0.74 -12.93
N VAL A 199 -14.98 -0.10 -13.00
CA VAL A 199 -14.58 -0.98 -11.90
C VAL A 199 -13.87 -0.18 -10.82
#